data_AF-A0A7Y9JKB3-F1
#
_entry.id   AF-A0A7Y9JKB3-F1
#
_cell.length_a   1.000
_cell.length_b   1.000
_cell.length_c   1.000
_cell.angle_alpha   90.00
_cell.angle_beta   90.00
_cell.angle_gamma   90.00
#
_symmetry.space_group_name_H-M   'P 1'
#
loop_
_entity.id
_entity.type
_entity.pdbx_description
1 polymer ?
#
loop_
_entity_poly.entity_id
_entity_poly.type
_entity_poly.pdbx_seq_one_letter_code
_entity_poly.pdbx_strand_id
1 'polypeptide(L)'
;MAEVREDIARIARAIAEFEPVVLLANRRDVKSARHSCVSEIDVVSIPVDDLWVRDTGPSFVLGPGSIAGIDLNFNGWGDKQIHDHDRQVAREILTGERIERIQAPITGEGGAIEVDGQGTLVATESSLVNANRNPGRSREDIEAALKTTLGVTKVLWVEGVKGHDITDYHIDALARFTEPGVLVMSTPNENAPWVKVYDQAHGVLGQALDAHGKLLEIVELPEPVDIGARGQDFLASYVNYYVVNDGVVMPCFGDRKADANAASIVRDLYPGRKVVQFPVDALAEGGGGIHCATQQMPRRI
;
A
#
# COMPACT_ATOMS: atom_id res chain seq x y z
N MET A 1 11.53 18.19 0.38
CA MET A 1 11.73 17.77 1.79
C MET A 1 10.81 18.45 2.80
N ALA A 2 10.67 19.79 2.83
CA ALA A 2 9.76 20.43 3.80
C ALA A 2 8.29 20.13 3.51
N GLU A 3 7.88 20.18 2.24
CA GLU A 3 6.49 19.93 1.82
C GLU A 3 6.07 18.48 2.06
N VAL A 4 6.87 17.49 1.65
CA VAL A 4 6.58 16.07 1.94
C VAL A 4 6.47 15.78 3.44
N ARG A 5 7.27 16.44 4.29
CA ARG A 5 7.14 16.30 5.76
C ARG A 5 5.80 16.85 6.27
N GLU A 6 5.29 17.91 5.67
CA GLU A 6 3.97 18.44 6.01
C GLU A 6 2.85 17.52 5.52
N ASP A 7 2.98 16.91 4.34
CA ASP A 7 2.04 15.91 3.85
C ASP A 7 1.98 14.70 4.79
N ILE A 8 3.14 14.16 5.20
CA ILE A 8 3.22 13.08 6.19
C ILE A 8 2.60 13.49 7.53
N ALA A 9 2.89 14.70 8.02
CA ALA A 9 2.28 15.17 9.26
C ALA A 9 0.75 15.34 9.13
N ARG A 10 0.25 15.77 7.97
CA ARG A 10 -1.18 15.87 7.69
C ARG A 10 -1.86 14.51 7.65
N ILE A 11 -1.23 13.52 6.99
CA ILE A 11 -1.70 12.12 6.99
C ILE A 11 -1.78 11.59 8.42
N ALA A 12 -0.71 11.74 9.19
CA ALA A 12 -0.65 11.26 10.56
C ALA A 12 -1.74 11.91 11.45
N ARG A 13 -1.98 13.22 11.31
CA ARG A 13 -3.07 13.92 12.02
C ARG A 13 -4.46 13.45 11.60
N ALA A 14 -4.67 13.19 10.30
CA ALA A 14 -5.94 12.69 9.80
C ALA A 14 -6.24 11.27 10.32
N ILE A 15 -5.24 10.39 10.36
CA ILE A 15 -5.38 9.04 10.92
C ILE A 15 -5.61 9.10 12.44
N ALA A 16 -4.93 10.02 13.14
CA ALA A 16 -5.06 10.19 14.60
C ALA A 16 -6.47 10.59 15.06
N GLU A 17 -7.35 11.08 14.17
CA GLU A 17 -8.78 11.27 14.48
C GLU A 17 -9.53 9.95 14.74
N PHE A 18 -8.97 8.81 14.31
CA PHE A 18 -9.64 7.50 14.30
C PHE A 18 -8.91 6.44 15.10
N GLU A 19 -7.57 6.48 15.15
CA GLU A 19 -6.76 5.47 15.84
C GLU A 19 -5.40 5.99 16.30
N PRO A 20 -4.74 5.33 17.27
CA PRO A 20 -3.38 5.70 17.67
C PRO A 20 -2.40 5.62 16.49
N VAL A 21 -1.52 6.61 16.38
CA VAL A 21 -0.51 6.69 15.32
C VAL A 21 0.89 6.68 15.91
N VAL A 22 1.75 5.85 15.34
CA VAL A 22 3.20 5.85 15.58
C VAL A 22 3.90 6.33 14.31
N LEU A 23 4.57 7.47 14.40
CA LEU A 23 5.40 8.02 13.34
C LEU A 23 6.86 7.61 13.54
N LEU A 24 7.46 7.05 12.50
CA LEU A 24 8.87 6.68 12.48
C LEU A 24 9.70 7.86 11.96
N ALA A 25 10.78 8.18 12.67
CA ALA A 25 11.70 9.23 12.23
C ALA A 25 13.15 8.89 12.57
N ASN A 26 14.06 9.30 11.70
CA ASN A 26 15.48 9.33 12.03
C ASN A 26 15.73 10.13 13.31
N ARG A 27 16.71 9.71 14.14
CA ARG A 27 17.01 10.33 15.45
C ARG A 27 17.15 11.86 15.40
N ARG A 28 17.75 12.39 14.32
CA ARG A 28 17.93 13.83 14.10
C ARG A 28 16.62 14.59 13.84
N ASP A 29 15.60 13.90 13.33
CA ASP A 29 14.34 14.46 12.87
C ASP A 29 13.19 14.28 13.89
N VAL A 30 13.36 13.45 14.93
CA VAL A 30 12.35 13.18 15.97
C VAL A 30 11.80 14.47 16.58
N LYS A 31 12.67 15.44 16.92
CA LYS A 31 12.22 16.69 17.56
C LYS A 31 11.36 17.52 16.62
N SER A 32 11.73 17.62 15.34
CA SER A 32 10.92 18.33 14.33
C SER A 32 9.61 17.59 14.05
N ALA A 33 9.64 16.26 13.95
CA ALA A 33 8.44 15.45 13.71
C ALA A 33 7.40 15.62 14.83
N ARG A 34 7.85 15.60 16.10
CA ARG A 34 7.00 15.88 17.27
C ARG A 34 6.44 17.29 17.30
N HIS A 35 7.09 18.26 16.66
CA HIS A 35 6.59 19.63 16.59
C HIS A 35 5.55 19.80 15.49
N SER A 36 5.71 19.11 14.36
CA SER A 36 4.77 19.11 13.24
C SER A 36 3.53 18.25 13.49
N CYS A 37 3.65 17.23 14.34
CA CYS A 37 2.54 16.39 14.79
C CYS A 37 1.92 16.97 16.08
N VAL A 38 0.61 16.82 16.25
CA VAL A 38 -0.07 17.20 17.51
C VAL A 38 0.35 16.24 18.65
N SER A 39 0.08 16.61 19.91
CA SER A 39 0.60 15.90 21.10
C SER A 39 0.15 14.45 21.28
N GLU A 40 -0.79 13.97 20.46
CA GLU A 40 -1.38 12.63 20.56
C GLU A 40 -0.71 11.59 19.64
N ILE A 41 0.26 12.00 18.80
CA ILE A 41 0.99 11.12 17.89
C ILE A 41 2.34 10.74 18.51
N ASP A 42 2.57 9.44 18.67
CA ASP A 42 3.85 8.93 19.14
C ASP A 42 4.90 9.04 18.05
N VAL A 43 6.10 9.48 18.40
CA VAL A 43 7.23 9.56 17.47
C VAL A 43 8.38 8.72 18.01
N VAL A 44 8.72 7.66 17.26
CA VAL A 44 9.74 6.67 17.61
C VAL A 44 10.95 6.82 16.70
N SER A 45 12.14 6.67 17.28
CA SER A 45 13.40 6.76 16.56
C SER A 45 13.78 5.42 15.93
N ILE A 46 13.34 5.17 14.70
CA ILE A 46 13.81 4.05 13.86
C ILE A 46 14.57 4.66 12.68
N PRO A 47 15.84 4.28 12.43
CA PRO A 47 16.57 4.71 11.25
C PRO A 47 15.85 4.27 9.97
N VAL A 48 15.73 5.19 9.01
CA VAL A 48 15.13 4.95 7.71
C VAL A 48 15.94 5.68 6.63
N ASP A 49 16.02 5.10 5.45
CA ASP A 49 16.56 5.75 4.25
C ASP A 49 15.47 6.54 3.53
N ASP A 50 14.22 6.03 3.56
CA ASP A 50 13.04 6.67 2.98
C ASP A 50 11.76 6.47 3.82
N LEU A 51 10.62 6.98 3.37
CA LEU A 51 9.38 7.09 4.17
C LEU A 51 8.35 5.97 3.95
N TRP A 52 8.63 5.00 3.07
CA TRP A 52 7.66 4.04 2.55
C TRP A 52 7.46 2.83 3.48
N VAL A 53 6.83 3.06 4.64
CA VAL A 53 6.64 2.01 5.66
C VAL A 53 5.71 0.89 5.22
N ARG A 54 4.87 1.09 4.19
CA ARG A 54 4.10 0.02 3.54
C ARG A 54 4.99 -1.11 3.06
N ASP A 55 6.18 -0.75 2.56
CA ASP A 55 7.07 -1.66 1.88
C ASP A 55 8.22 -2.15 2.77
N THR A 56 8.64 -1.31 3.72
CA THR A 56 9.75 -1.60 4.64
C THR A 56 9.29 -2.14 5.99
N GLY A 57 8.02 -1.92 6.34
CA GLY A 57 7.39 -2.37 7.57
C GLY A 57 6.96 -3.84 7.53
N PRO A 58 6.52 -4.39 8.68
CA PRO A 58 6.06 -5.76 8.73
C PRO A 58 4.62 -5.89 8.24
N SER A 59 4.34 -6.96 7.48
CA SER A 59 2.97 -7.37 7.19
C SER A 59 2.46 -8.22 8.35
N PHE A 60 1.53 -7.69 9.15
CA PHE A 60 1.02 -8.41 10.30
C PHE A 60 0.05 -9.53 9.91
N VAL A 61 0.21 -10.69 10.55
CA VAL A 61 -0.69 -11.84 10.42
C VAL A 61 -1.25 -12.22 11.78
N LEU A 62 -2.50 -12.70 11.77
CA LEU A 62 -3.22 -13.10 12.98
C LEU A 62 -3.36 -14.62 13.04
N GLY A 63 -3.04 -15.18 14.21
CA GLY A 63 -3.35 -16.56 14.57
C GLY A 63 -4.32 -16.59 15.76
N PRO A 64 -4.75 -17.80 16.22
CA PRO A 64 -5.62 -17.92 17.37
C PRO A 64 -5.02 -17.27 18.64
N GLY A 65 -5.50 -16.09 19.00
CA GLY A 65 -5.02 -15.31 20.15
C GLY A 65 -3.59 -14.74 19.99
N SER A 66 -3.00 -14.79 18.79
CA SER A 66 -1.63 -14.37 18.53
C SER A 66 -1.52 -13.42 17.34
N ILE A 67 -0.47 -12.61 17.35
CA ILE A 67 -0.08 -11.75 16.24
C ILE A 67 1.41 -11.98 15.97
N ALA A 68 1.76 -12.08 14.70
CA ALA A 68 3.14 -12.09 14.23
C ALA A 68 3.30 -11.05 13.12
N GLY A 69 4.53 -10.63 12.87
CA GLY A 69 4.87 -9.77 11.74
C GLY A 69 5.72 -10.54 10.73
N ILE A 70 5.31 -10.49 9.47
CA ILE A 70 6.07 -10.99 8.35
C ILE A 70 7.06 -9.91 7.91
N ASP A 71 8.33 -10.28 7.88
CA ASP A 71 9.39 -9.49 7.26
C ASP A 71 9.67 -10.02 5.85
N LEU A 72 9.39 -9.21 4.84
CA LEU A 72 9.46 -9.57 3.42
C LEU A 72 10.85 -9.36 2.80
N ASN A 73 11.91 -9.16 3.62
CA ASN A 73 13.29 -9.01 3.15
C ASN A 73 13.50 -7.85 2.16
N PHE A 74 12.93 -6.67 2.44
CA PHE A 74 13.02 -5.49 1.56
C PHE A 74 14.43 -5.23 0.99
N ASN A 75 14.52 -4.95 -0.31
CA ASN A 75 15.79 -4.74 -1.03
C ASN A 75 15.85 -3.45 -1.88
N GLY A 76 15.09 -2.42 -1.51
CA GLY A 76 15.09 -1.15 -2.26
C GLY A 76 14.47 -1.29 -3.65
N TRP A 77 13.35 -2.02 -3.73
CA TRP A 77 12.64 -2.35 -4.97
C TRP A 77 13.53 -2.92 -6.09
N GLY A 78 14.36 -3.89 -5.74
CA GLY A 78 15.31 -4.51 -6.66
C GLY A 78 16.58 -3.69 -6.87
N ASP A 79 17.17 -3.23 -5.76
CA ASP A 79 18.41 -2.44 -5.72
C ASP A 79 18.32 -1.11 -6.50
N LYS A 80 17.11 -0.58 -6.69
CA LYS A 80 16.88 0.72 -7.36
C LYS A 80 17.13 1.91 -6.43
N GLN A 81 17.18 1.67 -5.12
CA GLN A 81 17.38 2.69 -4.09
C GLN A 81 18.31 2.22 -2.97
N ILE A 82 18.96 3.17 -2.29
CA ILE A 82 19.70 2.94 -1.04
C ILE A 82 18.71 2.51 0.05
N HIS A 83 19.00 1.39 0.74
CA HIS A 83 18.03 0.75 1.64
C HIS A 83 18.69 0.05 2.85
N ASP A 84 19.89 0.49 3.25
CA ASP A 84 20.66 -0.12 4.35
C ASP A 84 19.93 -0.11 5.70
N HIS A 85 19.19 0.97 5.99
CA HIS A 85 18.32 1.12 7.13
C HIS A 85 16.92 0.58 6.85
N ASP A 86 16.38 0.81 5.65
CA ASP A 86 15.01 0.41 5.29
C ASP A 86 14.79 -1.10 5.42
N ARG A 87 15.77 -1.93 5.04
CA ARG A 87 15.72 -3.39 5.22
C ARG A 87 15.64 -3.86 6.68
N GLN A 88 15.82 -2.96 7.64
CA GLN A 88 15.78 -3.27 9.08
C GLN A 88 14.48 -2.81 9.73
N VAL A 89 13.66 -1.98 9.06
CA VAL A 89 12.48 -1.34 9.64
C VAL A 89 11.50 -2.36 10.21
N ALA A 90 11.13 -3.40 9.45
CA ALA A 90 10.28 -4.48 9.94
C ALA A 90 10.83 -5.13 11.22
N ARG A 91 12.13 -5.45 11.27
CA ARG A 91 12.76 -6.03 12.46
C ARG A 91 12.71 -5.09 13.67
N GLU A 92 13.02 -3.81 13.47
CA GLU A 92 13.06 -2.82 14.55
C GLU A 92 11.65 -2.59 15.13
N ILE A 93 10.62 -2.47 14.27
CA ILE A 93 9.21 -2.36 14.71
C ILE A 93 8.83 -3.58 15.55
N LEU A 94 9.02 -4.79 15.02
CA LEU A 94 8.61 -6.02 15.72
C LEU A 94 9.37 -6.24 17.02
N THR A 95 10.64 -5.87 17.08
CA THR A 95 11.44 -5.92 18.32
C THR A 95 10.91 -4.92 19.36
N GLY A 96 10.62 -3.69 18.94
CA GLY A 96 10.06 -2.64 19.81
C GLY A 96 8.71 -3.03 20.41
N GLU A 97 7.82 -3.57 19.58
CA GLU A 97 6.48 -4.03 19.95
C GLU A 97 6.45 -5.41 20.63
N ARG A 98 7.59 -6.10 20.69
CA ARG A 98 7.72 -7.48 21.22
C ARG A 98 6.77 -8.45 20.52
N ILE A 99 6.69 -8.35 19.19
CA ILE A 99 5.90 -9.21 18.33
C ILE A 99 6.82 -10.22 17.66
N GLU A 100 6.36 -11.46 17.51
CA GLU A 100 7.11 -12.51 16.82
C GLU A 100 7.41 -12.08 15.37
N ARG A 101 8.67 -12.19 14.97
CA ARG A 101 9.11 -11.92 13.59
C ARG A 101 9.23 -13.23 12.82
N ILE A 102 8.48 -13.33 11.74
CA ILE A 102 8.57 -14.40 10.76
C ILE A 102 9.27 -13.83 9.53
N GLN A 103 10.45 -14.34 9.20
CA GLN A 103 11.15 -13.95 7.99
C GLN A 103 10.58 -14.73 6.80
N ALA A 104 10.07 -14.03 5.78
CA ALA A 104 9.52 -14.65 4.59
C ALA A 104 10.63 -15.36 3.79
N PRO A 105 10.31 -16.44 3.06
CA PRO A 105 11.26 -17.11 2.16
C PRO A 105 11.34 -16.44 0.77
N ILE A 106 10.87 -15.20 0.66
CA ILE A 106 10.85 -14.38 -0.57
C ILE A 106 11.22 -12.94 -0.24
N THR A 107 11.73 -12.23 -1.23
CA THR A 107 11.87 -10.78 -1.21
C THR A 107 10.59 -10.16 -1.77
N GLY A 108 10.06 -9.13 -1.12
CA GLY A 108 8.93 -8.36 -1.62
C GLY A 108 8.60 -7.20 -0.70
N GLU A 109 7.45 -6.58 -0.97
CA GLU A 109 6.96 -5.41 -0.25
C GLU A 109 5.48 -5.56 0.09
N GLY A 110 5.00 -4.83 1.11
CA GLY A 110 3.59 -4.83 1.45
C GLY A 110 2.71 -4.23 0.35
N GLY A 111 3.17 -3.21 -0.39
CA GLY A 111 2.42 -2.62 -1.51
C GLY A 111 2.23 -3.57 -2.71
N ALA A 112 3.07 -4.61 -2.82
CA ALA A 112 2.96 -5.64 -3.84
C ALA A 112 1.86 -6.69 -3.57
N ILE A 113 1.21 -6.63 -2.40
CA ILE A 113 0.30 -7.66 -1.90
C ILE A 113 -1.02 -7.03 -1.45
N GLU A 114 -2.14 -7.48 -2.00
CA GLU A 114 -3.48 -7.07 -1.57
C GLU A 114 -4.31 -8.31 -1.20
N VAL A 115 -4.91 -8.32 -0.01
CA VAL A 115 -5.62 -9.50 0.54
C VAL A 115 -7.05 -9.16 0.96
N ASP A 116 -7.96 -10.12 0.80
CA ASP A 116 -9.38 -9.97 1.18
C ASP A 116 -9.66 -10.36 2.65
N GLY A 117 -8.67 -10.91 3.35
CA GLY A 117 -8.82 -11.45 4.71
C GLY A 117 -9.58 -12.79 4.80
N GLN A 118 -9.98 -13.36 3.67
CA GLN A 118 -10.68 -14.65 3.55
C GLN A 118 -9.93 -15.67 2.66
N GLY A 119 -8.67 -15.37 2.34
CA GLY A 119 -7.75 -16.31 1.71
C GLY A 119 -7.49 -16.05 0.23
N THR A 120 -8.00 -14.95 -0.31
CA THR A 120 -7.66 -14.46 -1.66
C THR A 120 -6.60 -13.38 -1.56
N LEU A 121 -5.60 -13.47 -2.45
CA LEU A 121 -4.55 -12.48 -2.64
C LEU A 121 -4.56 -12.04 -4.11
N VAL A 122 -4.41 -10.74 -4.38
CA VAL A 122 -4.13 -10.21 -5.71
C VAL A 122 -2.71 -9.65 -5.71
N ALA A 123 -1.94 -9.95 -6.76
CA ALA A 123 -0.58 -9.47 -6.93
C ALA A 123 -0.21 -9.31 -8.41
N THR A 124 0.82 -8.53 -8.67
CA THR A 124 1.39 -8.37 -10.01
C THR A 124 2.59 -9.30 -10.22
N GLU A 125 2.63 -9.97 -11.38
CA GLU A 125 3.79 -10.79 -11.76
C GLU A 125 5.02 -9.93 -12.00
N SER A 126 4.84 -8.69 -12.48
CA SER A 126 5.92 -7.74 -12.72
C SER A 126 6.73 -7.40 -11.47
N SER A 127 6.10 -7.39 -10.30
CA SER A 127 6.76 -7.05 -9.04
C SER A 127 7.32 -8.29 -8.33
N LEU A 128 6.47 -9.27 -7.98
CA LEU A 128 6.89 -10.41 -7.15
C LEU A 128 7.63 -11.50 -7.93
N VAL A 129 7.21 -11.77 -9.18
CA VAL A 129 7.84 -12.76 -10.09
C VAL A 129 8.88 -12.06 -10.96
N ASN A 130 9.80 -11.39 -10.28
CA ASN A 130 10.85 -10.59 -10.88
C ASN A 130 12.21 -11.03 -10.35
N ALA A 131 13.19 -11.19 -11.25
CA ALA A 131 14.53 -11.62 -10.89
C ALA A 131 15.26 -10.59 -10.01
N ASN A 132 14.86 -9.32 -10.06
CA ASN A 132 15.38 -8.28 -9.17
C ASN A 132 14.84 -8.39 -7.72
N ARG A 133 13.78 -9.17 -7.48
CA ARG A 133 13.29 -9.54 -6.14
C ARG A 133 13.72 -10.95 -5.77
N ASN A 134 13.32 -11.90 -6.60
CA ASN A 134 13.38 -13.33 -6.33
C ASN A 134 14.13 -14.06 -7.46
N PRO A 135 15.46 -13.92 -7.55
CA PRO A 135 16.24 -14.50 -8.65
C PRO A 135 16.11 -16.03 -8.70
N GLY A 136 15.77 -16.55 -9.88
CA GLY A 136 15.65 -17.98 -10.13
C GLY A 136 14.38 -18.65 -9.57
N ARG A 137 13.44 -17.89 -9.00
CA ARG A 137 12.18 -18.41 -8.45
C ARG A 137 11.08 -18.34 -9.51
N SER A 138 10.33 -19.42 -9.66
CA SER A 138 9.14 -19.45 -10.54
C SER A 138 7.95 -18.78 -9.86
N ARG A 139 6.91 -18.46 -10.64
CA ARG A 139 5.64 -17.98 -10.07
C ARG A 139 5.05 -18.96 -9.06
N GLU A 140 5.14 -20.26 -9.34
CA GLU A 140 4.65 -21.32 -8.48
C GLU A 140 5.42 -21.38 -7.15
N ASP A 141 6.74 -21.13 -7.16
CA ASP A 141 7.55 -21.02 -5.94
C ASP A 141 7.12 -19.82 -5.08
N ILE A 142 6.89 -18.66 -5.71
CA ILE A 142 6.45 -17.44 -5.03
C ILE A 142 5.04 -17.63 -4.47
N GLU A 143 4.13 -18.21 -5.23
CA GLU A 143 2.77 -18.50 -4.78
C GLU A 143 2.77 -19.44 -3.57
N ALA A 144 3.56 -20.52 -3.60
CA ALA A 144 3.67 -21.44 -2.46
C ALA A 144 4.22 -20.74 -1.20
N ALA A 145 5.18 -19.83 -1.36
CA ALA A 145 5.71 -19.01 -0.28
C ALA A 145 4.65 -18.06 0.30
N LEU A 146 3.90 -17.34 -0.56
CA LEU A 146 2.83 -16.45 -0.13
C LEU A 146 1.74 -17.19 0.63
N LYS A 147 1.28 -18.34 0.13
CA LYS A 147 0.27 -19.17 0.81
C LYS A 147 0.73 -19.63 2.19
N THR A 148 1.98 -20.09 2.29
CA THR A 148 2.55 -20.54 3.56
C THR A 148 2.72 -19.40 4.57
N THR A 149 3.11 -18.22 4.09
CA THR A 149 3.48 -17.09 4.96
C THR A 149 2.28 -16.27 5.40
N LEU A 150 1.28 -16.10 4.51
CA LEU A 150 0.13 -15.21 4.72
C LEU A 150 -1.17 -15.97 5.03
N GLY A 151 -1.17 -17.30 4.92
CA GLY A 151 -2.37 -18.12 5.16
C GLY A 151 -3.43 -18.03 4.05
N VAL A 152 -3.11 -17.41 2.92
CA VAL A 152 -3.99 -17.37 1.75
C VAL A 152 -4.03 -18.72 1.05
N THR A 153 -5.13 -19.01 0.35
CA THR A 153 -5.32 -20.28 -0.37
C THR A 153 -5.37 -20.08 -1.89
N LYS A 154 -5.67 -18.85 -2.33
CA LYS A 154 -5.74 -18.47 -3.75
C LYS A 154 -4.96 -17.19 -4.01
N VAL A 155 -4.16 -17.20 -5.07
CA VAL A 155 -3.48 -16.01 -5.58
C VAL A 155 -3.99 -15.72 -6.99
N LEU A 156 -4.39 -14.48 -7.23
CA LEU A 156 -4.83 -13.95 -8.51
C LEU A 156 -3.71 -13.08 -9.06
N TRP A 157 -3.13 -13.53 -10.16
CA TRP A 157 -1.98 -12.88 -10.79
C TRP A 157 -2.44 -12.01 -11.96
N VAL A 158 -2.01 -10.75 -11.96
CA VAL A 158 -2.10 -9.85 -13.12
C VAL A 158 -0.69 -9.53 -13.63
N GLU A 159 -0.51 -9.15 -14.90
CA GLU A 159 0.82 -9.06 -15.51
C GLU A 159 1.66 -7.93 -14.89
N GLY A 160 1.06 -6.75 -14.70
CA GLY A 160 1.76 -5.53 -14.31
C GLY A 160 2.78 -5.03 -15.33
N VAL A 161 3.66 -4.09 -14.95
CA VAL A 161 4.67 -3.49 -15.84
C VAL A 161 6.05 -3.42 -15.19
N LYS A 162 6.99 -4.22 -15.71
CA LYS A 162 8.38 -4.23 -15.21
C LYS A 162 9.12 -2.95 -15.63
N GLY A 163 9.83 -2.33 -14.70
CA GLY A 163 10.74 -1.21 -14.94
C GLY A 163 10.10 0.13 -15.34
N HIS A 164 8.77 0.26 -15.30
CA HIS A 164 8.10 1.53 -15.63
C HIS A 164 8.10 2.49 -14.44
N ASP A 165 7.90 1.98 -13.23
CA ASP A 165 8.10 2.70 -11.97
C ASP A 165 9.08 1.93 -11.07
N ILE A 166 9.44 2.54 -9.93
CA ILE A 166 10.41 1.93 -9.01
C ILE A 166 9.91 0.59 -8.46
N THR A 167 8.60 0.43 -8.26
CA THR A 167 8.02 -0.75 -7.62
C THR A 167 7.86 -1.96 -8.56
N ASP A 168 8.07 -1.76 -9.87
CA ASP A 168 7.70 -2.71 -10.92
C ASP A 168 6.18 -3.01 -10.92
N TYR A 169 5.39 -1.95 -10.76
CA TYR A 169 3.93 -1.91 -10.76
C TYR A 169 3.30 -2.71 -9.61
N HIS A 170 3.39 -2.15 -8.40
CA HIS A 170 2.67 -2.66 -7.23
C HIS A 170 1.16 -2.71 -7.44
N ILE A 171 0.52 -3.69 -6.79
CA ILE A 171 -0.93 -3.89 -6.92
C ILE A 171 -1.70 -2.76 -6.23
N ASP A 172 -1.16 -2.15 -5.18
CA ASP A 172 -1.83 -1.10 -4.41
C ASP A 172 -1.99 0.25 -5.15
N ALA A 173 -1.32 0.40 -6.29
CA ALA A 173 -1.53 1.49 -7.24
C ALA A 173 -2.68 1.21 -8.22
N LEU A 174 -3.06 -0.06 -8.39
CA LEU A 174 -4.04 -0.54 -9.35
C LEU A 174 -5.36 -0.99 -8.70
N ALA A 175 -5.33 -1.81 -7.66
CA ALA A 175 -6.53 -2.45 -7.13
C ALA A 175 -6.45 -2.73 -5.63
N ARG A 176 -7.58 -2.58 -4.94
CA ARG A 176 -7.71 -2.76 -3.49
C ARG A 176 -9.00 -3.52 -3.15
N PHE A 177 -8.95 -4.46 -2.22
CA PHE A 177 -10.17 -5.07 -1.67
C PHE A 177 -10.85 -4.06 -0.74
N THR A 178 -12.15 -3.84 -0.94
CA THR A 178 -12.98 -3.00 -0.05
C THR A 178 -13.73 -3.87 0.96
N GLU A 179 -14.04 -5.09 0.56
CA GLU A 179 -14.56 -6.18 1.38
C GLU A 179 -14.32 -7.52 0.66
N PRO A 180 -14.54 -8.68 1.32
CA PRO A 180 -14.39 -9.98 0.68
C PRO A 180 -15.21 -10.12 -0.62
N GLY A 181 -14.49 -10.31 -1.73
CA GLY A 181 -15.06 -10.47 -3.07
C GLY A 181 -15.43 -9.17 -3.79
N VAL A 182 -15.11 -7.99 -3.23
CA VAL A 182 -15.31 -6.69 -3.91
C VAL A 182 -13.96 -5.97 -4.02
N LEU A 183 -13.57 -5.66 -5.25
CA LEU A 183 -12.29 -5.03 -5.59
C LEU A 183 -12.55 -3.69 -6.27
N VAL A 184 -11.98 -2.63 -5.72
CA VAL A 184 -11.94 -1.32 -6.40
C VAL A 184 -10.69 -1.23 -7.26
N MET A 185 -10.81 -0.75 -8.50
CA MET A 185 -9.68 -0.60 -9.44
C MET A 185 -9.48 0.85 -9.87
N SER A 186 -8.23 1.31 -9.93
CA SER A 186 -7.84 2.58 -10.54
C SER A 186 -8.11 2.50 -12.04
N THR A 187 -9.07 3.27 -12.52
CA THR A 187 -9.47 3.27 -13.94
C THR A 187 -8.77 4.42 -14.65
N PRO A 188 -7.75 4.13 -15.48
CA PRO A 188 -7.00 5.17 -16.16
C PRO A 188 -7.84 5.85 -17.24
N ASN A 189 -7.48 7.08 -17.57
CA ASN A 189 -8.05 7.73 -18.76
C ASN A 189 -7.53 7.05 -20.05
N GLU A 190 -8.30 7.14 -21.15
CA GLU A 190 -8.01 6.46 -22.42
C GLU A 190 -6.63 6.76 -23.04
N ASN A 191 -5.99 7.86 -22.64
CA ASN A 191 -4.68 8.28 -23.16
C ASN A 191 -3.52 8.01 -22.19
N ALA A 192 -3.80 7.41 -21.02
CA ALA A 192 -2.79 7.14 -20.03
C ALA A 192 -1.88 5.97 -20.46
N PRO A 193 -0.60 5.95 -20.02
CA PRO A 193 0.31 4.84 -20.32
C PRO A 193 -0.16 3.50 -19.73
N TRP A 194 -1.06 3.54 -18.76
CA TRP A 194 -1.53 2.40 -17.98
C TRP A 194 -2.74 1.67 -18.57
N VAL A 195 -3.36 2.17 -19.64
CA VAL A 195 -4.60 1.59 -20.22
C VAL A 195 -4.42 0.12 -20.56
N LYS A 196 -3.31 -0.25 -21.20
CA LYS A 196 -3.07 -1.64 -21.60
C LYS A 196 -2.98 -2.59 -20.41
N VAL A 197 -2.28 -2.17 -19.34
CA VAL A 197 -2.14 -3.01 -18.14
C VAL A 197 -3.43 -3.04 -17.32
N TYR A 198 -4.19 -1.95 -17.31
CA TYR A 198 -5.55 -1.92 -16.77
C TYR A 198 -6.46 -2.92 -17.48
N ASP A 199 -6.53 -2.89 -18.81
CA ASP A 199 -7.39 -3.80 -19.59
C ASP A 199 -7.04 -5.27 -19.33
N GLN A 200 -5.75 -5.57 -19.22
CA GLN A 200 -5.26 -6.91 -18.88
C GLN A 200 -5.72 -7.33 -17.49
N ALA A 201 -5.49 -6.48 -16.49
CA ALA A 201 -5.88 -6.77 -15.11
C ALA A 201 -7.39 -6.86 -14.95
N HIS A 202 -8.15 -5.93 -15.54
CA HIS A 202 -9.61 -5.92 -15.51
C HIS A 202 -10.19 -7.17 -16.20
N GLY A 203 -9.62 -7.58 -17.34
CA GLY A 203 -10.02 -8.80 -18.03
C GLY A 203 -9.81 -10.08 -17.22
N VAL A 204 -8.70 -10.15 -16.45
CA VAL A 204 -8.41 -11.27 -15.55
C VAL A 204 -9.30 -11.23 -14.31
N LEU A 205 -9.33 -10.10 -13.61
CA LEU A 205 -10.00 -9.95 -12.31
C LEU A 205 -11.52 -9.95 -12.45
N GLY A 206 -12.07 -9.38 -13.52
CA GLY A 206 -13.51 -9.40 -13.81
C GLY A 206 -14.09 -10.78 -14.12
N GLN A 207 -13.23 -11.79 -14.33
CA GLN A 207 -13.62 -13.20 -14.50
C GLN A 207 -13.11 -14.09 -13.36
N ALA A 208 -12.38 -13.52 -12.40
CA ALA A 208 -11.75 -14.28 -11.34
C ALA A 208 -12.76 -14.66 -10.26
N LEU A 209 -12.64 -15.89 -9.77
CA LEU A 209 -13.30 -16.30 -8.54
C LEU A 209 -12.35 -16.03 -7.36
N ASP A 210 -12.87 -15.72 -6.19
CA ASP A 210 -12.13 -15.67 -4.94
C ASP A 210 -11.77 -17.08 -4.42
N ALA A 211 -11.16 -17.15 -3.23
CA ALA A 211 -10.81 -18.40 -2.54
C ALA A 211 -12.02 -19.28 -2.18
N HIS A 212 -13.21 -18.69 -2.10
CA HIS A 212 -14.46 -19.36 -1.76
C HIS A 212 -15.32 -19.68 -3.01
N GLY A 213 -14.84 -19.35 -4.20
CA GLY A 213 -15.51 -19.63 -5.47
C GLY A 213 -16.56 -18.58 -5.87
N LYS A 214 -16.62 -17.42 -5.22
CA LYS A 214 -17.48 -16.29 -5.61
C LYS A 214 -16.77 -15.44 -6.67
N LEU A 215 -17.49 -15.01 -7.70
CA LEU A 215 -16.97 -14.07 -8.70
C LEU A 215 -16.66 -12.72 -8.04
N LEU A 216 -15.51 -12.14 -8.36
CA LEU A 216 -15.16 -10.79 -7.90
C LEU A 216 -16.10 -9.75 -8.51
N GLU A 217 -16.61 -8.86 -7.66
CA GLU A 217 -17.24 -7.63 -8.08
C GLU A 217 -16.15 -6.56 -8.27
N ILE A 218 -16.12 -5.94 -9.46
CA ILE A 218 -15.16 -4.88 -9.78
C ILE A 218 -15.89 -3.54 -9.73
N VAL A 219 -15.38 -2.62 -8.91
CA VAL A 219 -15.83 -1.23 -8.86
C VAL A 219 -14.74 -0.34 -9.45
N GLU A 220 -15.10 0.41 -10.49
CA GLU A 220 -14.18 1.33 -11.14
C GLU A 220 -14.04 2.63 -10.33
N LEU A 221 -12.79 3.08 -10.14
CA LEU A 221 -12.44 4.36 -9.53
C LEU A 221 -11.61 5.18 -10.53
N PRO A 222 -12.26 6.05 -11.32
CA PRO A 222 -11.58 6.84 -12.35
C PRO A 222 -10.47 7.73 -11.79
N GLU A 223 -9.31 7.69 -12.44
CA GLU A 223 -8.17 8.57 -12.18
C GLU A 223 -8.50 10.04 -12.49
N PRO A 224 -7.81 11.01 -11.86
CA PRO A 224 -7.97 12.41 -12.22
C PRO A 224 -7.41 12.70 -13.62
N VAL A 225 -7.95 13.72 -14.29
CA VAL A 225 -7.52 14.11 -15.64
C VAL A 225 -6.92 15.51 -15.63
N ASP A 226 -7.58 16.44 -14.95
CA ASP A 226 -7.24 17.87 -15.01
C ASP A 226 -6.38 18.31 -13.81
N ILE A 227 -5.19 17.71 -13.66
CA ILE A 227 -4.28 17.97 -12.52
C ILE A 227 -3.17 18.98 -12.85
N GLY A 228 -3.02 19.38 -14.11
CA GLY A 228 -1.94 20.27 -14.56
C GLY A 228 -0.60 19.55 -14.73
N ALA A 229 0.49 20.30 -14.92
CA ALA A 229 1.82 19.71 -15.08
C ALA A 229 2.29 19.06 -13.78
N ARG A 230 2.85 17.85 -13.89
CA ARG A 230 3.39 17.04 -12.79
C ARG A 230 4.68 16.37 -13.21
N GLY A 231 5.48 15.94 -12.24
CA GLY A 231 6.68 15.14 -12.49
C GLY A 231 6.36 13.80 -13.14
N GLN A 232 7.37 13.16 -13.73
CA GLN A 232 7.22 11.85 -14.35
C GLN A 232 6.80 10.77 -13.35
N ASP A 233 7.24 10.91 -12.10
CA ASP A 233 6.97 9.96 -11.02
C ASP A 233 5.69 10.27 -10.25
N PHE A 234 4.91 11.28 -10.65
CA PHE A 234 3.72 11.68 -9.90
C PHE A 234 2.65 10.57 -9.88
N LEU A 235 2.34 10.04 -8.70
CA LEU A 235 1.30 9.03 -8.54
C LEU A 235 -0.10 9.66 -8.41
N ALA A 236 -0.81 9.77 -9.52
CA ALA A 236 -2.18 10.26 -9.59
C ALA A 236 -3.23 9.16 -9.33
N SER A 237 -3.11 8.42 -8.23
CA SER A 237 -3.98 7.26 -7.94
C SER A 237 -4.83 7.46 -6.68
N TYR A 238 -6.17 7.44 -6.85
CA TYR A 238 -7.09 7.52 -5.71
C TYR A 238 -7.16 6.23 -4.90
N VAL A 239 -6.91 5.05 -5.51
CA VAL A 239 -6.93 3.76 -4.79
C VAL A 239 -5.78 3.62 -3.78
N ASN A 240 -4.77 4.49 -3.87
CA ASN A 240 -3.69 4.57 -2.89
C ASN A 240 -4.13 5.30 -1.58
N TYR A 241 -5.37 5.08 -1.15
CA TYR A 241 -5.92 5.52 0.13
C TYR A 241 -5.56 4.56 1.27
N TYR A 242 -5.73 5.02 2.51
CA TYR A 242 -5.60 4.20 3.72
C TYR A 242 -6.95 4.07 4.43
N VAL A 243 -7.39 2.82 4.66
CA VAL A 243 -8.59 2.52 5.45
C VAL A 243 -8.19 2.46 6.92
N VAL A 244 -8.83 3.28 7.75
CA VAL A 244 -8.53 3.44 9.18
C VAL A 244 -9.83 3.24 9.95
N ASN A 245 -9.92 2.31 10.92
CA ASN A 245 -11.14 2.00 11.70
C ASN A 245 -12.48 2.56 11.14
N ASP A 246 -12.94 3.72 11.63
CA ASP A 246 -14.20 4.38 11.25
C ASP A 246 -14.06 5.44 10.14
N GLY A 247 -13.03 5.34 9.32
CA GLY A 247 -12.63 6.34 8.32
C GLY A 247 -11.86 5.80 7.11
N VAL A 248 -11.70 6.66 6.11
CA VAL A 248 -10.81 6.44 4.96
C VAL A 248 -10.06 7.73 4.69
N VAL A 249 -8.74 7.68 4.68
CA VAL A 249 -7.87 8.82 4.39
C VAL A 249 -7.40 8.69 2.95
N MET A 250 -7.83 9.59 2.07
CA MET A 250 -7.62 9.49 0.63
C MET A 250 -7.06 10.80 0.02
N PRO A 251 -6.32 10.72 -1.10
CA PRO A 251 -5.78 11.91 -1.73
C PRO A 251 -6.86 12.68 -2.54
N CYS A 252 -6.61 13.97 -2.75
CA CYS A 252 -7.16 14.71 -3.89
C CYS A 252 -6.03 15.34 -4.70
N PHE A 253 -6.28 15.59 -5.98
CA PHE A 253 -5.25 16.03 -6.93
C PHE A 253 -5.57 17.37 -7.62
N GLY A 254 -6.66 18.04 -7.23
CA GLY A 254 -7.04 19.37 -7.71
C GLY A 254 -8.05 19.35 -8.88
N ASP A 255 -8.33 18.18 -9.43
CA ASP A 255 -9.44 17.95 -10.35
C ASP A 255 -10.74 17.85 -9.54
N ARG A 256 -11.37 19.00 -9.27
CA ARG A 256 -12.55 19.08 -8.38
C ARG A 256 -13.67 18.11 -8.75
N LYS A 257 -13.85 17.77 -10.03
CA LYS A 257 -14.90 16.84 -10.46
C LYS A 257 -14.48 15.40 -10.17
N ALA A 258 -13.26 15.02 -10.56
CA ALA A 258 -12.75 13.68 -10.28
C ALA A 258 -12.58 13.44 -8.77
N ASP A 259 -12.05 14.42 -8.03
CA ASP A 259 -11.87 14.37 -6.58
C ASP A 259 -13.19 14.08 -5.86
N ALA A 260 -14.24 14.82 -6.21
CA ALA A 260 -15.58 14.66 -5.63
C ALA A 260 -16.24 13.32 -6.02
N ASN A 261 -16.03 12.88 -7.27
CA ASN A 261 -16.52 11.59 -7.74
C ASN A 261 -15.84 10.43 -6.99
N ALA A 262 -14.50 10.46 -6.89
CA ALA A 262 -13.71 9.46 -6.20
C ALA A 262 -14.12 9.36 -4.72
N ALA A 263 -14.24 10.50 -4.04
CA ALA A 263 -14.73 10.53 -2.66
C ALA A 263 -16.17 10.02 -2.51
N SER A 264 -17.01 10.12 -3.54
CA SER A 264 -18.35 9.52 -3.53
C SER A 264 -18.31 8.00 -3.63
N ILE A 265 -17.57 7.48 -4.59
CA ILE A 265 -17.41 6.04 -4.80
C ILE A 265 -16.82 5.39 -3.54
N VAL A 266 -15.77 5.99 -2.96
CA VAL A 266 -15.15 5.49 -1.72
C VAL A 266 -16.13 5.54 -0.54
N ARG A 267 -16.99 6.56 -0.43
CA ARG A 267 -18.04 6.60 0.62
C ARG A 267 -19.03 5.45 0.47
N ASP A 268 -19.41 5.12 -0.76
CA ASP A 268 -20.37 4.05 -1.05
C ASP A 268 -19.74 2.67 -0.77
N LEU A 269 -18.45 2.50 -1.07
CA LEU A 269 -17.67 1.29 -0.78
C LEU A 269 -17.43 1.03 0.72
N TYR A 270 -17.45 2.09 1.54
CA TYR A 270 -17.17 2.00 2.97
C TYR A 270 -18.30 2.62 3.81
N PRO A 271 -19.49 2.00 3.82
CA PRO A 271 -20.64 2.55 4.53
C PRO A 271 -20.35 2.71 6.03
N GLY A 272 -20.69 3.87 6.57
CA GLY A 272 -20.46 4.21 7.98
C GLY A 272 -19.07 4.79 8.29
N ARG A 273 -18.13 4.76 7.35
CA ARG A 273 -16.81 5.39 7.52
C ARG A 273 -16.80 6.85 7.04
N LYS A 274 -16.09 7.72 7.77
CA LYS A 274 -15.83 9.11 7.35
C LYS A 274 -14.71 9.15 6.32
N VAL A 275 -15.01 9.60 5.10
CA VAL A 275 -13.98 9.87 4.09
C VAL A 275 -13.34 11.23 4.33
N VAL A 276 -12.03 11.25 4.55
CA VAL A 276 -11.20 12.44 4.76
C VAL A 276 -10.29 12.58 3.54
N GLN A 277 -10.53 13.63 2.75
CA GLN A 277 -9.83 13.88 1.50
C GLN A 277 -9.05 15.20 1.57
N PHE A 278 -7.77 15.17 1.19
CA PHE A 278 -6.91 16.35 1.16
C PHE A 278 -5.71 16.15 0.20
N PRO A 279 -5.06 17.24 -0.25
CA PRO A 279 -3.93 17.12 -1.18
C PRO A 279 -2.68 16.62 -0.46
N VAL A 280 -1.94 15.77 -1.17
CA VAL A 280 -0.66 15.16 -0.78
C VAL A 280 0.34 15.23 -1.95
N ASP A 281 0.32 16.33 -2.69
CA ASP A 281 1.04 16.47 -3.95
C ASP A 281 2.56 16.24 -3.80
N ALA A 282 3.17 16.68 -2.69
CA ALA A 282 4.61 16.52 -2.49
C ALA A 282 5.00 15.07 -2.16
N LEU A 283 4.07 14.28 -1.59
CA LEU A 283 4.21 12.84 -1.46
C LEU A 283 4.04 12.15 -2.83
N ALA A 284 3.02 12.54 -3.59
CA ALA A 284 2.72 11.99 -4.91
C ALA A 284 3.86 12.23 -5.93
N GLU A 285 4.49 13.40 -5.93
CA GLU A 285 5.70 13.69 -6.72
C GLU A 285 6.89 12.78 -6.39
N GLY A 286 6.85 12.09 -5.24
CA GLY A 286 7.85 11.12 -4.80
C GLY A 286 7.62 9.70 -5.30
N GLY A 287 6.58 9.43 -6.09
CA GLY A 287 6.30 8.07 -6.62
C GLY A 287 5.28 7.24 -5.85
N GLY A 288 4.70 7.78 -4.77
CA GLY A 288 3.80 7.02 -3.89
C GLY A 288 2.69 7.87 -3.28
N GLY A 289 1.72 7.22 -2.63
CA GLY A 289 0.59 7.90 -2.00
C GLY A 289 0.45 7.58 -0.51
N ILE A 290 -0.75 7.81 0.02
CA ILE A 290 -1.05 7.66 1.44
C ILE A 290 -0.89 6.19 1.86
N HIS A 291 -1.29 5.24 1.01
CA HIS A 291 -1.14 3.81 1.29
C HIS A 291 0.33 3.39 1.39
N CYS A 292 1.19 3.90 0.50
CA CYS A 292 2.63 3.61 0.49
C CYS A 292 3.34 4.13 1.76
N ALA A 293 2.82 5.22 2.36
CA ALA A 293 3.37 5.85 3.56
C ALA A 293 2.77 5.33 4.87
N THR A 294 1.93 4.29 4.84
CA THR A 294 1.20 3.79 6.02
C THR A 294 1.28 2.27 6.14
N GLN A 295 1.25 1.75 7.38
CA GLN A 295 1.21 0.32 7.66
C GLN A 295 0.33 0.09 8.90
N GLN A 296 -0.78 -0.62 8.73
CA GLN A 296 -1.71 -0.93 9.81
C GLN A 296 -1.17 -2.04 10.70
N MET A 297 -1.38 -1.92 12.01
CA MET A 297 -1.24 -3.03 12.96
C MET A 297 -2.64 -3.46 13.42
N PRO A 298 -3.13 -4.63 13.00
CA PRO A 298 -4.48 -5.06 13.34
C PRO A 298 -4.62 -5.31 14.85
N ARG A 299 -5.82 -5.09 15.38
CA ARG A 299 -6.15 -5.45 16.76
C ARG A 299 -6.04 -6.96 16.93
N ARG A 300 -5.46 -7.42 18.05
CA ARG A 300 -5.48 -8.83 18.44
C ARG A 300 -6.94 -9.30 18.58
N ILE A 301 -7.26 -10.45 17.99
CA ILE A 301 -8.57 -11.12 18.07
C ILE A 301 -8.52 -12.16 19.20
#